data_AF-A0A843ED34-F1
#
_entry.id   AF-A0A843ED34-F1
#
_cell.length_a   1.000
_cell.length_b   1.000
_cell.length_c   1.000
_cell.angle_alpha   90.00
_cell.angle_beta   90.00
_cell.angle_gamma   90.00
#
_symmetry.space_group_name_H-M   'P 1'
#
loop_
_entity.id
_entity.type
_entity.pdbx_description
1 polymer ?
#
loop_
_entity_poly.entity_id
_entity_poly.type
_entity_poly.pdbx_seq_one_letter_code
_entity_poly.pdbx_strand_id
1 'polypeptide(L)'
;MAIKIGKQSEEGVFKLYKGIGAFNVLAVNPNKAEIERITGRTLDEEPEYKGKDDNGNDTIRVTFYVRTNADAKVNNGIDLVTSFSFILTNIKRIGQTSGKIQVIDKYGRTAWATPEEVANKTIPQYSKGPANISADYRPAVSGEEYLINFLIKWLNIPGPANYKDGKWIEKDNLEESEVTLNLQKLFSGDVNELKEIVNIASEYLVKAAVGIRTTDDGKQYQAVFTRDFAKNAVTDYSKLDSAIVEFKNNGGAPNTEYDVNPLHENVVESTKFERKEEDDLPPSNNPWDQFQNN
;
A
#
# COMPACT_ATOMS: atom_id res chain seq x y z
N MET A 1 9.94 -32.61 -32.38
CA MET A 1 9.75 -32.89 -30.94
C MET A 1 9.01 -31.71 -30.31
N ALA A 2 7.84 -31.95 -29.73
CA ALA A 2 6.91 -30.91 -29.25
C ALA A 2 6.96 -30.69 -27.73
N ILE A 3 8.01 -31.18 -27.07
CA ILE A 3 8.18 -31.02 -25.63
C ILE A 3 9.32 -30.03 -25.40
N LYS A 4 8.99 -28.87 -24.82
CA LYS A 4 9.98 -27.90 -24.35
C LYS A 4 10.39 -28.29 -22.93
N ILE A 5 11.69 -28.36 -22.68
CA ILE A 5 12.25 -28.61 -21.35
C ILE A 5 12.20 -27.29 -20.59
N GLY A 6 11.48 -27.25 -19.46
CA GLY A 6 11.44 -26.10 -18.54
C GLY A 6 12.72 -25.97 -17.71
N LYS A 7 12.88 -24.86 -16.98
CA LYS A 7 13.97 -24.70 -16.01
C LYS A 7 13.86 -25.76 -14.90
N GLN A 8 15.02 -26.24 -14.44
CA GLN A 8 15.12 -27.11 -13.27
C GLN A 8 14.53 -26.40 -12.04
N SER A 9 13.70 -27.10 -11.26
CA SER A 9 13.15 -26.57 -10.01
C SER A 9 14.25 -26.55 -8.96
N GLU A 10 14.57 -25.37 -8.42
CA GLU A 10 15.44 -25.19 -7.26
C GLU A 10 14.57 -24.91 -6.03
N GLU A 11 14.85 -25.58 -4.92
CA GLU A 11 14.16 -25.37 -3.65
C GLU A 11 14.71 -24.10 -2.97
N GLY A 12 14.18 -22.94 -3.37
CA GLY A 12 14.54 -21.66 -2.77
C GLY A 12 13.69 -21.38 -1.54
N VAL A 13 14.27 -21.48 -0.34
CA VAL A 13 13.67 -20.87 0.87
C VAL A 13 13.88 -19.36 0.74
N PHE A 14 12.88 -18.65 0.21
CA PHE A 14 12.90 -17.20 0.20
C PHE A 14 12.51 -16.69 1.58
N LYS A 15 13.39 -15.88 2.19
CA LYS A 15 13.07 -15.20 3.44
C LYS A 15 11.97 -14.17 3.21
N LEU A 16 10.97 -14.20 4.06
CA LEU A 16 9.93 -13.18 4.11
C LEU A 16 10.16 -12.28 5.30
N TYR A 17 9.87 -10.99 5.13
CA TYR A 17 10.05 -10.00 6.17
C TYR A 17 8.71 -9.35 6.52
N LYS A 18 8.60 -8.79 7.72
CA LYS A 18 7.49 -7.93 8.12
C LYS A 18 7.98 -6.86 9.08
N GLY A 19 7.22 -5.80 9.26
CA GLY A 19 7.63 -4.64 10.07
C GLY A 19 7.80 -3.37 9.25
N ILE A 20 8.27 -2.31 9.90
CA ILE A 20 8.56 -1.03 9.26
C ILE A 20 9.95 -1.07 8.64
N GLY A 21 10.01 -0.87 7.32
CA GLY A 21 11.26 -0.63 6.62
C GLY A 21 11.39 0.84 6.21
N ALA A 22 12.62 1.36 6.20
CA ALA A 22 12.97 2.63 5.58
C ALA A 22 13.65 2.37 4.23
N PHE A 23 13.14 2.97 3.18
CA PHE A 23 13.48 2.62 1.80
C PHE A 23 13.96 3.82 1.00
N ASN A 24 14.97 3.59 0.15
CA ASN A 24 15.26 4.42 -1.02
C ASN A 24 14.40 3.93 -2.19
N VAL A 25 13.90 4.86 -3.00
CA VAL A 25 13.21 4.55 -4.26
C VAL A 25 14.24 4.40 -5.37
N LEU A 26 14.20 3.28 -6.07
CA LEU A 26 15.14 2.93 -7.13
C LEU A 26 14.62 3.28 -8.52
N ALA A 27 13.33 3.03 -8.76
CA ALA A 27 12.70 3.24 -10.07
C ALA A 27 11.19 3.35 -9.94
N VAL A 28 10.57 3.93 -10.98
CA VAL A 28 9.12 3.98 -11.18
C VAL A 28 8.78 3.51 -12.58
N ASN A 29 7.83 2.58 -12.69
CA ASN A 29 7.47 1.85 -13.91
C ASN A 29 8.70 1.49 -14.77
N PRO A 30 9.69 0.78 -14.19
CA PRO A 30 10.86 0.33 -14.95
C PRO A 30 10.47 -0.63 -16.06
N ASN A 31 11.21 -0.61 -17.17
CA ASN A 31 11.09 -1.64 -18.19
C ASN A 31 11.70 -2.97 -17.70
N LYS A 32 11.54 -4.04 -18.48
CA LYS A 32 12.08 -5.36 -18.17
C LYS A 32 13.57 -5.31 -17.79
N ALA A 33 14.41 -4.72 -18.65
CA ALA A 33 15.86 -4.67 -18.44
C ALA A 33 16.25 -3.92 -17.15
N GLU A 34 15.50 -2.89 -16.78
CA GLU A 34 15.67 -2.17 -15.52
C GLU A 34 15.26 -3.03 -14.32
N ILE A 35 14.14 -3.75 -14.39
CA ILE A 35 13.71 -4.67 -13.32
C ILE A 35 14.72 -5.79 -13.11
N GLU A 36 15.20 -6.41 -14.20
CA GLU A 36 16.18 -7.50 -14.11
C GLU A 36 17.47 -7.01 -13.46
N ARG A 37 17.89 -5.77 -13.74
CA ARG A 37 19.05 -5.13 -13.10
C ARG A 37 18.82 -4.84 -11.61
N ILE A 38 17.63 -4.34 -11.26
CA ILE A 38 17.28 -4.00 -9.87
C ILE A 38 17.16 -5.25 -9.01
N THR A 39 16.53 -6.31 -9.54
CA THR A 39 16.14 -7.49 -8.77
C THR A 39 17.10 -8.67 -8.92
N GLY A 40 17.96 -8.65 -9.95
CA GLY A 40 18.83 -9.78 -10.31
C GLY A 40 18.07 -10.99 -10.87
N ARG A 41 16.78 -10.85 -11.18
CA ARG A 41 15.91 -11.93 -11.68
C ARG A 41 15.64 -11.74 -13.16
N THR A 42 15.51 -12.85 -13.90
CA THR A 42 15.02 -12.81 -15.28
C THR A 42 13.50 -12.75 -15.30
N LEU A 43 12.94 -11.88 -16.13
CA LEU A 43 11.52 -11.83 -16.41
C LEU A 43 11.24 -12.52 -17.75
N ASP A 44 10.07 -13.14 -17.88
CA ASP A 44 9.65 -13.72 -19.16
C ASP A 44 9.11 -12.61 -20.08
N GLU A 45 8.27 -11.72 -19.55
CA GLU A 45 7.54 -10.71 -20.32
C GLU A 45 7.85 -9.28 -19.89
N GLU A 46 7.52 -8.32 -20.76
CA GLU A 46 7.60 -6.89 -20.46
C GLU A 46 6.49 -6.51 -19.46
N PRO A 47 6.79 -5.71 -18.43
CA PRO A 47 5.76 -5.27 -17.49
C PRO A 47 4.72 -4.37 -18.18
N GLU A 48 3.45 -4.72 -18.05
CA GLU A 48 2.34 -3.89 -18.51
C GLU A 48 1.81 -3.00 -17.37
N TYR A 49 1.84 -1.69 -17.60
CA TYR A 49 1.41 -0.69 -16.61
C TYR A 49 0.08 -0.04 -16.95
N LYS A 50 -0.38 -0.10 -18.20
CA LYS A 50 -1.68 0.43 -18.62
C LYS A 50 -2.68 -0.70 -18.74
N GLY A 51 -3.95 -0.38 -18.55
CA GLY A 51 -5.00 -1.37 -18.74
C GLY A 51 -6.38 -0.73 -18.74
N LYS A 52 -7.38 -1.58 -18.53
CA LYS A 52 -8.76 -1.18 -18.30
C LYS A 52 -9.31 -1.91 -17.07
N ASP A 53 -10.24 -1.28 -16.36
CA ASP A 53 -11.03 -1.97 -15.35
C ASP A 53 -12.15 -2.81 -16.01
N ASP A 54 -12.90 -3.56 -15.20
CA ASP A 54 -14.01 -4.40 -15.67
C ASP A 54 -15.13 -3.61 -16.37
N ASN A 55 -15.19 -2.29 -16.15
CA ASN A 55 -16.15 -1.39 -16.77
C ASN A 55 -15.59 -0.70 -18.03
N GLY A 56 -14.36 -1.03 -18.44
CA GLY A 56 -13.70 -0.47 -19.62
C GLY A 56 -13.02 0.90 -19.40
N ASN A 57 -12.99 1.41 -18.17
CA ASN A 57 -12.31 2.67 -17.83
C ASN A 57 -10.79 2.48 -17.86
N ASP A 58 -10.06 3.47 -18.37
CA ASP A 58 -8.61 3.41 -18.45
C ASP A 58 -7.97 3.36 -17.05
N THR A 59 -6.99 2.47 -16.89
CA THR A 59 -6.21 2.32 -15.66
C THR A 59 -4.72 2.50 -15.94
N ILE A 60 -4.02 3.07 -14.97
CA ILE A 60 -2.56 3.13 -14.92
C ILE A 60 -2.09 2.58 -13.58
N ARG A 61 -1.17 1.62 -13.63
CA ARG A 61 -0.44 1.07 -12.48
C ARG A 61 0.88 1.81 -12.36
N VAL A 62 1.04 2.56 -11.28
CA VAL A 62 2.29 3.25 -10.94
C VAL A 62 3.02 2.40 -9.91
N THR A 63 4.04 1.68 -10.36
CA THR A 63 4.84 0.75 -9.57
C THR A 63 6.18 1.36 -9.22
N PHE A 64 6.47 1.46 -7.93
CA PHE A 64 7.77 1.85 -7.42
C PHE A 64 8.55 0.61 -7.00
N TYR A 65 9.83 0.56 -7.40
CA TYR A 65 10.80 -0.39 -6.87
C TYR A 65 11.63 0.30 -5.81
N VAL A 66 11.82 -0.37 -4.69
CA VAL A 66 12.46 0.19 -3.52
C VAL A 66 13.44 -0.79 -2.90
N ARG A 67 14.44 -0.26 -2.19
CA ARG A 67 15.40 -1.05 -1.43
C ARG A 67 15.58 -0.46 -0.05
N THR A 68 15.67 -1.32 0.95
CA THR A 68 16.01 -0.91 2.31
C THR A 68 17.32 -0.13 2.32
N ASN A 69 17.31 1.02 2.99
CA ASN A 69 18.53 1.78 3.22
C ASN A 69 19.42 1.06 4.26
N ALA A 70 20.71 0.91 3.95
CA ALA A 70 21.64 0.16 4.79
C ALA A 70 21.91 0.83 6.15
N ASP A 71 21.82 2.17 6.22
CA ASP A 71 22.13 2.95 7.42
C ASP A 71 20.91 3.13 8.34
N ALA A 72 19.71 2.83 7.85
CA ALA A 72 18.48 2.98 8.61
C ALA A 72 18.32 1.84 9.64
N LYS A 73 18.51 2.18 10.91
CA LYS A 73 18.41 1.23 12.05
C LYS A 73 17.10 0.43 12.08
N VAL A 74 16.00 1.00 11.60
CA VAL A 74 14.69 0.32 11.56
C VAL A 74 14.70 -0.91 10.65
N ASN A 75 15.66 -1.02 9.73
CA ASN A 75 15.79 -2.15 8.82
C ASN A 75 16.54 -3.35 9.43
N ASN A 76 17.16 -3.22 10.61
CA ASN A 76 17.92 -4.30 11.25
C ASN A 76 18.98 -4.97 10.35
N GLY A 77 19.60 -4.21 9.44
CA GLY A 77 20.58 -4.73 8.48
C GLY A 77 19.99 -5.62 7.38
N ILE A 78 18.67 -5.72 7.28
CA ILE A 78 18.00 -6.47 6.22
C ILE A 78 18.14 -5.71 4.91
N ASP A 79 18.60 -6.42 3.88
CA ASP A 79 18.66 -5.95 2.51
C ASP A 79 17.49 -6.53 1.71
N LEU A 80 16.39 -5.78 1.66
CA LEU A 80 15.17 -6.13 0.96
C LEU A 80 14.97 -5.20 -0.25
N VAL A 81 14.99 -5.79 -1.44
CA VAL A 81 14.45 -5.18 -2.67
C VAL A 81 13.02 -5.64 -2.86
N THR A 82 12.08 -4.71 -2.95
CA THR A 82 10.66 -5.00 -3.15
C THR A 82 10.01 -3.96 -4.05
N SER A 83 8.74 -4.16 -4.39
CA SER A 83 7.95 -3.19 -5.14
C SER A 83 6.54 -3.05 -4.59
N PHE A 84 5.92 -1.92 -4.89
CA PHE A 84 4.52 -1.67 -4.59
C PHE A 84 3.90 -0.80 -5.67
N SER A 85 2.60 -0.94 -5.85
CA SER A 85 1.87 -0.28 -6.93
C SER A 85 0.67 0.50 -6.42
N PHE A 86 0.46 1.67 -7.01
CA PHE A 86 -0.80 2.40 -6.95
C PHE A 86 -1.55 2.16 -8.27
N ILE A 87 -2.81 1.74 -8.18
CA ILE A 87 -3.67 1.62 -9.35
C ILE A 87 -4.56 2.85 -9.38
N LEU A 88 -4.45 3.63 -10.44
CA LEU A 88 -5.32 4.75 -10.71
C LEU A 88 -6.28 4.38 -11.83
N THR A 89 -7.56 4.70 -11.68
CA THR A 89 -8.60 4.50 -12.70
C THR A 89 -9.15 5.85 -13.07
N ASN A 90 -9.25 6.18 -14.37
CA ASN A 90 -9.67 7.50 -14.89
C ASN A 90 -11.18 7.77 -14.70
N ILE A 91 -11.61 7.74 -13.45
CA ILE A 91 -12.96 8.02 -12.98
C ILE A 91 -12.85 8.83 -11.69
N LYS A 92 -13.84 9.70 -11.46
CA LYS A 92 -13.99 10.35 -10.16
C LYS A 92 -14.29 9.30 -9.08
N ARG A 93 -13.66 9.41 -7.91
CA ARG A 93 -13.99 8.52 -6.80
C ARG A 93 -15.32 8.93 -6.17
N ILE A 94 -16.27 8.01 -6.12
CA ILE A 94 -17.60 8.21 -5.51
C ILE A 94 -17.70 7.32 -4.28
N GLY A 95 -18.16 7.89 -3.16
CA GLY A 95 -18.40 7.13 -1.93
C GLY A 95 -19.58 6.20 -2.11
N GLN A 96 -19.37 4.89 -1.92
CA GLN A 96 -20.36 3.84 -2.18
C GLN A 96 -21.70 4.09 -1.48
N THR A 97 -21.66 4.53 -0.22
CA THR A 97 -22.87 4.76 0.59
C THR A 97 -23.40 6.19 0.48
N SER A 98 -22.52 7.17 0.28
CA SER A 98 -22.87 8.59 0.43
C SER A 98 -23.21 9.27 -0.90
N GLY A 99 -22.77 8.72 -2.04
CA GLY A 99 -22.83 9.39 -3.34
C GLY A 99 -21.95 10.64 -3.43
N LYS A 100 -21.19 10.97 -2.39
CA LYS A 100 -20.26 12.11 -2.37
C LYS A 100 -19.05 11.82 -3.25
N ILE A 101 -18.48 12.87 -3.82
CA ILE A 101 -17.30 12.83 -4.66
C ILE A 101 -16.09 13.12 -3.76
N GLN A 102 -15.04 12.30 -3.85
CA GLN A 102 -13.78 12.67 -3.22
C GLN A 102 -13.14 13.80 -4.04
N VAL A 103 -12.73 14.86 -3.36
CA VAL A 103 -11.99 15.98 -3.94
C VAL A 103 -10.58 16.05 -3.34
N ILE A 104 -9.65 16.62 -4.09
CA ILE A 104 -8.26 16.81 -3.70
C ILE A 104 -7.82 18.24 -4.08
N ASP A 105 -7.10 18.91 -3.18
CA ASP A 105 -6.48 20.22 -3.47
C ASP A 105 -5.02 20.10 -3.89
N LYS A 106 -4.42 21.23 -4.27
CA LYS A 106 -3.02 21.31 -4.71
C LYS A 106 -1.99 20.94 -3.64
N TYR A 107 -2.39 20.73 -2.38
CA TYR A 107 -1.53 20.29 -1.29
C TYR A 107 -1.74 18.80 -0.94
N GLY A 108 -2.55 18.09 -1.74
CA GLY A 108 -2.87 16.69 -1.53
C GLY A 108 -3.86 16.42 -0.39
N ARG A 109 -4.54 17.44 0.15
CA ARG A 109 -5.59 17.26 1.15
C ARG A 109 -6.86 16.79 0.45
N THR A 110 -7.52 15.77 1.02
CA THR A 110 -8.76 15.24 0.46
C THR A 110 -9.96 15.50 1.35
N ALA A 111 -11.13 15.59 0.72
CA ALA A 111 -12.42 15.75 1.38
C ALA A 111 -13.51 15.04 0.58
N TRP A 112 -14.63 14.72 1.21
CA TRP A 112 -15.85 14.23 0.55
C TRP A 112 -16.85 15.37 0.38
N ALA A 113 -17.17 15.70 -0.87
CA ALA A 113 -18.04 16.81 -1.26
C ALA A 113 -19.32 16.30 -1.97
N THR A 114 -20.44 16.98 -1.79
CA THR A 114 -21.64 16.74 -2.59
C THR A 114 -21.43 17.22 -4.03
N PRO A 115 -22.19 16.71 -5.01
CA PRO A 115 -22.12 17.21 -6.39
C PRO A 115 -22.35 18.72 -6.52
N GLU A 116 -23.22 19.28 -5.68
CA GLU A 116 -23.49 20.73 -5.63
C GLU A 116 -22.31 21.51 -5.07
N GLU A 117 -21.69 21.05 -3.98
CA GLU A 117 -20.48 21.67 -3.42
C GLU A 117 -19.36 21.71 -4.47
N VAL A 118 -19.17 20.60 -5.20
CA VAL A 118 -18.17 20.50 -6.28
C VAL A 118 -18.46 21.48 -7.41
N ALA A 119 -19.72 21.60 -7.84
CA ALA A 119 -20.12 22.51 -8.91
C ALA A 119 -19.91 23.98 -8.52
N ASN A 120 -20.18 24.32 -7.26
CA ASN A 120 -20.10 25.69 -6.73
C ASN A 120 -18.73 26.04 -6.12
N LYS A 121 -17.78 25.09 -6.07
CA LYS A 121 -16.46 25.23 -5.43
C LYS A 121 -16.54 25.70 -3.97
N THR A 122 -17.55 25.26 -3.24
CA THR A 122 -17.70 25.57 -1.81
C THR A 122 -16.94 24.54 -0.97
N ILE A 123 -16.39 24.98 0.16
CA ILE A 123 -15.70 24.08 1.09
C ILE A 123 -16.73 23.16 1.75
N PRO A 124 -16.58 21.83 1.65
CA PRO A 124 -17.53 20.89 2.23
C PRO A 124 -17.70 21.08 3.74
N GLN A 125 -18.94 20.97 4.22
CA GLN A 125 -19.25 21.12 5.65
C GLN A 125 -19.51 19.77 6.32
N TYR A 126 -18.88 19.54 7.47
CA TYR A 126 -19.08 18.35 8.30
C TYR A 126 -19.63 18.73 9.68
N SER A 127 -20.11 17.74 10.43
CA SER A 127 -20.63 17.94 11.80
C SER A 127 -19.61 18.58 12.76
N LYS A 128 -18.31 18.44 12.46
CA LYS A 128 -17.19 19.01 13.24
C LYS A 128 -16.64 20.31 12.65
N GLY A 129 -17.31 20.89 11.65
CA GLY A 129 -16.89 22.12 10.96
C GLY A 129 -16.51 21.91 9.49
N PRO A 130 -15.95 22.95 8.84
CA PRO A 130 -15.54 22.88 7.45
C PRO A 130 -14.41 21.87 7.23
N ALA A 131 -14.40 21.25 6.05
CA ALA A 131 -13.29 20.41 5.62
C ALA A 131 -11.99 21.22 5.59
N ASN A 132 -10.89 20.62 6.03
CA ASN A 132 -9.56 21.21 5.95
C ASN A 132 -8.99 21.02 4.54
N ILE A 133 -9.47 21.81 3.58
CA ILE A 133 -9.08 21.78 2.17
C ILE A 133 -9.16 23.19 1.58
N SER A 134 -8.34 23.49 0.58
CA SER A 134 -8.45 24.73 -0.20
C SER A 134 -9.73 24.73 -1.03
N ALA A 135 -10.37 25.87 -1.23
CA ALA A 135 -11.49 26.00 -2.18
C ALA A 135 -11.08 25.68 -3.63
N ASP A 136 -9.78 25.81 -3.95
CA ASP A 136 -9.20 25.39 -5.22
C ASP A 136 -8.89 23.89 -5.23
N TYR A 137 -9.94 23.08 -5.05
CA TYR A 137 -9.89 21.62 -5.16
C TYR A 137 -10.44 21.15 -6.51
N ARG A 138 -10.14 19.90 -6.89
CA ARG A 138 -10.79 19.21 -8.01
C ARG A 138 -11.28 17.83 -7.60
N PRO A 139 -12.20 17.20 -8.36
CA PRO A 139 -12.48 15.78 -8.18
C PRO A 139 -11.19 14.95 -8.23
N ALA A 140 -11.01 14.09 -7.23
CA ALA A 140 -9.91 13.15 -7.19
C ALA A 140 -10.23 11.96 -8.10
N VAL A 141 -9.21 11.52 -8.82
CA VAL A 141 -9.26 10.29 -9.59
C VAL A 141 -9.11 9.10 -8.64
N SER A 142 -9.80 7.98 -8.92
CA SER A 142 -9.72 6.80 -8.06
C SER A 142 -8.26 6.35 -7.84
N GLY A 143 -7.83 6.22 -6.59
CA GLY A 143 -6.49 5.78 -6.19
C GLY A 143 -5.44 6.90 -6.10
N GLU A 144 -5.76 8.10 -6.59
CA GLU A 144 -4.85 9.25 -6.60
C GLU A 144 -4.39 9.65 -5.19
N GLU A 145 -5.28 9.60 -4.20
CA GLU A 145 -4.95 10.11 -2.88
C GLU A 145 -3.81 9.33 -2.20
N TYR A 146 -3.69 8.04 -2.52
CA TYR A 146 -2.65 7.18 -1.97
C TYR A 146 -1.31 7.46 -2.62
N LEU A 147 -1.29 7.70 -3.94
CA LEU A 147 -0.08 8.11 -4.65
C LEU A 147 0.41 9.47 -4.16
N ILE A 148 -0.50 10.45 -4.02
CA ILE A 148 -0.14 11.78 -3.52
C ILE A 148 0.33 11.71 -2.05
N ASN A 149 -0.34 10.94 -1.19
CA ASN A 149 0.13 10.69 0.17
C ASN A 149 1.56 10.13 0.16
N PHE A 150 1.84 9.11 -0.64
CA PHE A 150 3.17 8.54 -0.76
C PHE A 150 4.21 9.60 -1.16
N LEU A 151 3.94 10.41 -2.18
CA LEU A 151 4.85 11.48 -2.61
C LEU A 151 5.10 12.50 -1.50
N ILE A 152 4.07 12.91 -0.75
CA ILE A 152 4.24 13.82 0.40
C ILE A 152 5.17 13.23 1.45
N LYS A 153 5.04 11.92 1.75
CA LYS A 153 5.85 11.26 2.79
C LYS A 153 7.28 11.04 2.33
N TRP A 154 7.47 10.59 1.11
CA TRP A 154 8.79 10.29 0.54
C TRP A 154 9.59 11.56 0.25
N LEU A 155 8.99 12.56 -0.39
CA LEU A 155 9.62 13.84 -0.71
C LEU A 155 9.68 14.79 0.50
N ASN A 156 9.20 14.33 1.65
CA ASN A 156 9.13 15.10 2.90
C ASN A 156 8.41 16.45 2.78
N ILE A 157 7.44 16.57 1.87
CA ILE A 157 6.70 17.82 1.62
C ILE A 157 6.02 18.29 2.92
N PRO A 158 6.22 19.54 3.36
CA PRO A 158 5.58 20.07 4.56
C PRO A 158 4.07 20.21 4.34
N GLY A 159 3.27 20.01 5.37
CA GLY A 159 1.83 20.32 5.30
C GLY A 159 1.58 21.84 5.24
N PRO A 160 0.49 22.31 4.63
CA PRO A 160 0.21 23.73 4.38
C PRO A 160 -0.24 24.51 5.63
N ALA A 161 -0.54 23.82 6.73
CA ALA A 161 -1.04 24.43 7.95
C ALA A 161 -0.43 23.79 9.19
N ASN A 162 -0.33 24.57 10.27
CA ASN A 162 0.01 24.09 11.60
C ASN A 162 -1.25 24.07 12.47
N TYR A 163 -1.35 23.08 13.35
CA TYR A 163 -2.41 23.06 14.35
C TYR A 163 -1.92 23.79 15.61
N LYS A 164 -2.54 24.92 15.94
CA LYS A 164 -2.23 25.74 17.13
C LYS A 164 -3.54 26.19 17.77
N ASP A 165 -3.63 26.09 19.10
CA ASP A 165 -4.79 26.55 19.89
C ASP A 165 -6.14 26.02 19.39
N GLY A 166 -6.17 24.75 18.99
CA GLY A 166 -7.38 24.09 18.49
C GLY A 166 -7.76 24.42 17.04
N LYS A 167 -6.96 25.22 16.33
CA LYS A 167 -7.24 25.70 14.97
C LYS A 167 -6.09 25.39 14.00
N TRP A 168 -6.45 25.17 12.75
CA TRP A 168 -5.48 25.10 11.65
C TRP A 168 -5.15 26.52 11.20
N ILE A 169 -3.86 26.87 11.25
CA ILE A 169 -3.33 28.17 10.80
C ILE A 169 -2.43 27.88 9.60
N GLU A 170 -2.73 28.49 8.47
CA GLU A 170 -1.93 28.37 7.25
C GLU A 170 -0.50 28.87 7.46
N LYS A 171 0.45 28.25 6.77
CA LYS A 171 1.85 28.70 6.76
C LYS A 171 2.03 29.85 5.78
N ASP A 172 3.03 30.68 6.03
CA ASP A 172 3.34 31.81 5.15
C ASP A 172 3.86 31.35 3.76
N ASN A 173 4.63 30.26 3.71
CA ASN A 173 5.15 29.69 2.46
C ASN A 173 4.35 28.45 2.04
N LEU A 174 3.20 28.67 1.39
CA LEU A 174 2.33 27.58 0.93
C LEU A 174 2.86 26.86 -0.32
N GLU A 175 3.73 27.51 -1.10
CA GLU A 175 4.29 26.93 -2.34
C GLU A 175 5.12 25.69 -2.04
N GLU A 176 5.83 25.65 -0.90
CA GLU A 176 6.58 24.47 -0.45
C GLU A 176 5.69 23.26 -0.11
N SER A 177 4.38 23.46 0.06
CA SER A 177 3.42 22.40 0.37
C SER A 177 2.72 21.83 -0.86
N GLU A 178 2.99 22.35 -2.06
CA GLU A 178 2.32 21.92 -3.28
C GLU A 178 2.78 20.54 -3.75
N VAL A 179 1.81 19.75 -4.19
CA VAL A 179 2.01 18.41 -4.73
C VAL A 179 0.90 18.08 -5.70
N THR A 180 1.23 18.10 -6.99
CA THR A 180 0.30 17.77 -8.07
C THR A 180 1.03 16.97 -9.13
N LEU A 181 0.30 16.14 -9.86
CA LEU A 181 0.81 15.36 -10.99
C LEU A 181 0.05 15.71 -12.25
N ASN A 182 0.69 15.59 -13.40
CA ASN A 182 0.00 15.64 -14.68
C ASN A 182 -0.72 14.31 -14.96
N LEU A 183 -1.96 14.18 -14.45
CA LEU A 183 -2.75 12.96 -14.60
C LEU A 183 -3.02 12.57 -16.06
N GLN A 184 -3.17 13.54 -16.96
CA GLN A 184 -3.38 13.26 -18.39
C GLN A 184 -2.17 12.55 -18.99
N LYS A 185 -0.96 13.04 -18.71
CA LYS A 185 0.29 12.38 -19.11
C LYS A 185 0.40 11.00 -18.46
N LEU A 186 0.10 10.91 -17.17
CA LEU A 186 0.17 9.64 -16.44
C LEU A 186 -0.73 8.56 -17.07
N PHE A 187 -1.98 8.88 -17.39
CA PHE A 187 -2.90 7.95 -18.07
C PHE A 187 -2.49 7.62 -19.51
N SER A 188 -1.74 8.50 -20.19
CA SER A 188 -1.14 8.15 -21.49
C SER A 188 0.02 7.14 -21.38
N GLY A 189 0.52 6.91 -20.16
CA GLY A 189 1.67 6.05 -19.86
C GLY A 189 2.99 6.81 -19.74
N ASP A 190 2.96 8.13 -19.82
CA ASP A 190 4.13 8.99 -19.61
C ASP A 190 4.35 9.20 -18.11
N VAL A 191 5.40 8.57 -17.59
CA VAL A 191 5.84 8.65 -16.18
C VAL A 191 7.13 9.47 -16.03
N ASN A 192 7.51 10.27 -17.03
CA ASN A 192 8.80 10.97 -17.01
C ASN A 192 8.92 11.95 -15.83
N GLU A 193 7.83 12.64 -15.47
CA GLU A 193 7.75 13.49 -14.28
C GLU A 193 8.15 12.70 -13.01
N LEU A 194 7.62 11.48 -12.83
CA LEU A 194 7.97 10.64 -11.68
C LEU A 194 9.41 10.10 -11.77
N LYS A 195 9.91 9.79 -12.97
CA LYS A 195 11.29 9.33 -13.17
C LYS A 195 12.31 10.42 -12.82
N GLU A 196 12.03 11.66 -13.20
CA GLU A 196 12.85 12.82 -12.82
C GLU A 196 12.87 13.00 -11.30
N ILE A 197 11.71 12.88 -10.64
CA ILE A 197 11.61 12.93 -9.17
C ILE A 197 12.43 11.82 -8.51
N VAL A 198 12.39 10.58 -9.02
CA VAL A 198 13.21 9.46 -8.50
C VAL A 198 14.71 9.79 -8.56
N ASN A 199 15.16 10.43 -9.64
CA ASN A 199 16.57 10.81 -9.76
C ASN A 199 16.95 11.90 -8.75
N ILE A 200 16.12 12.95 -8.62
CA ILE A 200 16.35 14.08 -7.71
C ILE A 200 16.31 13.64 -6.24
N ALA A 201 15.36 12.78 -5.89
CA ALA A 201 15.11 12.32 -4.52
C ALA A 201 15.71 10.93 -4.23
N SER A 202 16.76 10.53 -4.94
CA SER A 202 17.37 9.20 -4.82
C SER A 202 17.89 8.90 -3.41
N GLU A 203 18.38 9.91 -2.68
CA GLU A 203 18.83 9.79 -1.29
C GLU A 203 17.69 9.84 -0.26
N TYR A 204 16.47 10.24 -0.68
CA TYR A 204 15.37 10.45 0.24
C TYR A 204 14.78 9.11 0.68
N LEU A 205 14.40 9.07 1.96
CA LEU A 205 13.87 7.88 2.60
C LEU A 205 12.38 8.02 2.89
N VAL A 206 11.67 6.92 2.64
CA VAL A 206 10.27 6.74 3.05
C VAL A 206 10.14 5.49 3.90
N LYS A 207 9.31 5.56 4.94
CA LYS A 207 9.02 4.41 5.79
C LYS A 207 7.70 3.79 5.38
N ALA A 208 7.69 2.46 5.24
CA ALA A 208 6.53 1.69 4.81
C ALA A 208 6.36 0.44 5.69
N ALA A 209 5.11 0.03 5.91
CA ALA A 209 4.82 -1.23 6.57
C ALA A 209 4.92 -2.38 5.55
N VAL A 210 5.83 -3.29 5.83
CA VAL A 210 6.06 -4.52 5.09
C VAL A 210 5.26 -5.63 5.76
N GLY A 211 4.58 -6.42 4.95
CA GLY A 211 3.74 -7.52 5.41
C GLY A 211 3.88 -8.76 4.54
N ILE A 212 3.20 -9.81 4.96
CA ILE A 212 3.20 -11.12 4.30
C ILE A 212 1.77 -11.44 3.89
N ARG A 213 1.57 -11.58 2.58
CA ARG A 213 0.28 -11.98 2.01
C ARG A 213 0.29 -13.48 1.74
N THR A 214 -0.68 -14.18 2.29
CA THR A 214 -0.94 -15.60 2.02
C THR A 214 -2.05 -15.72 0.98
N THR A 215 -1.82 -16.48 -0.09
CA THR A 215 -2.88 -16.82 -1.06
C THR A 215 -3.72 -17.97 -0.55
N ASP A 216 -4.87 -18.22 -1.18
CA ASP A 216 -5.75 -19.34 -0.83
C ASP A 216 -5.03 -20.70 -0.94
N ASP A 217 -4.07 -20.82 -1.86
CA ASP A 217 -3.19 -21.99 -2.02
C ASP A 217 -2.07 -22.10 -0.96
N GLY A 218 -2.06 -21.24 0.06
CA GLY A 218 -1.03 -21.21 1.12
C GLY A 218 0.31 -20.59 0.73
N LYS A 219 0.49 -20.12 -0.51
CA LYS A 219 1.72 -19.44 -0.94
C LYS A 219 1.83 -18.06 -0.30
N GLN A 220 3.01 -17.73 0.20
CA GLN A 220 3.28 -16.46 0.85
C GLN A 220 4.10 -15.53 -0.06
N TYR A 221 3.77 -14.24 -0.04
CA TYR A 221 4.43 -13.19 -0.82
C TYR A 221 4.68 -11.95 0.03
N GLN A 222 5.74 -11.23 -0.29
CA GLN A 222 6.00 -9.92 0.28
C GLN A 222 4.91 -8.92 -0.18
N ALA A 223 4.37 -8.16 0.77
CA ALA A 223 3.43 -7.07 0.52
C ALA A 223 3.92 -5.78 1.19
N VAL A 224 3.50 -4.64 0.66
CA VAL A 224 3.70 -3.32 1.26
C VAL A 224 2.35 -2.65 1.40
N PHE A 225 2.08 -2.09 2.58
CA PHE A 225 0.85 -1.36 2.83
C PHE A 225 0.88 -0.01 2.11
N THR A 226 0.02 0.15 1.10
CA THR A 226 0.03 1.34 0.22
C THR A 226 -1.00 2.41 0.58
N ARG A 227 -1.77 2.24 1.65
CA ARG A 227 -2.81 3.21 2.05
C ARG A 227 -2.27 4.37 2.89
N ASP A 228 -1.11 4.19 3.53
CA ASP A 228 -0.38 5.27 4.19
C ASP A 228 1.11 4.93 4.28
N PHE A 229 1.93 5.97 4.40
CA PHE A 229 3.37 5.88 4.56
C PHE A 229 3.82 6.83 5.68
N ALA A 230 5.03 6.61 6.20
CA ALA A 230 5.65 7.48 7.17
C ALA A 230 6.83 8.24 6.57
N LYS A 231 6.98 9.52 6.95
CA LYS A 231 8.21 10.29 6.69
C LYS A 231 9.37 9.64 7.44
N ASN A 232 10.60 9.75 6.92
CA ASN A 232 11.77 9.15 7.55
C ASN A 232 11.94 9.53 9.04
N ALA A 233 11.68 10.79 9.40
CA ALA A 233 11.83 11.29 10.77
C ALA A 233 10.83 10.67 11.78
N VAL A 234 9.76 10.01 11.33
CA VAL A 234 8.74 9.44 12.21
C VAL A 234 9.28 8.19 12.89
N THR A 235 9.18 8.14 14.22
CA THR A 235 9.53 6.98 15.06
C THR A 235 8.33 6.36 15.75
N ASP A 236 7.22 7.08 15.86
CA ASP A 236 5.94 6.58 16.36
C ASP A 236 5.05 6.20 15.17
N TYR A 237 4.77 4.90 15.06
CA TYR A 237 4.00 4.32 13.95
C TYR A 237 2.51 4.14 14.28
N SER A 238 2.01 4.68 15.40
CA SER A 238 0.60 4.58 15.82
C SER A 238 -0.41 4.98 14.73
N LYS A 239 -0.10 6.00 13.93
CA LYS A 239 -0.94 6.42 12.80
C LYS A 239 -0.99 5.38 11.68
N LEU A 240 0.17 4.80 11.35
CA LEU A 240 0.29 3.78 10.32
C LEU A 240 -0.40 2.49 10.79
N ASP A 241 -0.22 2.12 12.07
CA ASP A 241 -0.92 1.00 12.70
C ASP A 241 -2.44 1.18 12.67
N SER A 242 -2.92 2.37 13.05
CA SER A 242 -4.35 2.71 13.00
C SER A 242 -4.90 2.58 11.57
N ALA A 243 -4.16 3.04 10.56
CA ALA A 243 -4.55 2.91 9.17
C ALA A 243 -4.61 1.44 8.71
N ILE A 244 -3.67 0.60 9.14
CA ILE A 244 -3.67 -0.85 8.87
C ILE A 244 -4.90 -1.51 9.51
N VAL A 245 -5.16 -1.22 10.79
CA VAL A 245 -6.30 -1.77 11.54
C VAL A 245 -7.62 -1.34 10.91
N GLU A 246 -7.80 -0.06 10.59
CA GLU A 246 -9.00 0.44 9.93
C GLU A 246 -9.20 -0.23 8.57
N PHE A 247 -8.13 -0.36 7.78
CA PHE A 247 -8.21 -1.02 6.47
C PHE A 247 -8.65 -2.49 6.61
N LYS A 248 -8.09 -3.23 7.57
CA LYS A 248 -8.47 -4.62 7.85
C LYS A 248 -9.90 -4.75 8.36
N ASN A 249 -10.34 -3.88 9.27
CA ASN A 249 -11.69 -3.88 9.81
C ASN A 249 -12.74 -3.60 8.72
N ASN A 250 -12.37 -2.83 7.70
CA ASN A 250 -13.18 -2.60 6.50
C ASN A 250 -13.08 -3.73 5.45
N GLY A 251 -12.50 -4.88 5.79
CA GLY A 251 -12.35 -6.05 4.92
C GLY A 251 -11.16 -5.98 3.96
N GLY A 252 -10.27 -5.00 4.11
CA GLY A 252 -9.08 -4.82 3.27
C GLY A 252 -7.94 -5.79 3.61
N ALA A 253 -7.35 -6.40 2.59
CA ALA A 253 -6.20 -7.33 2.70
C ALA A 253 -6.36 -8.40 3.81
N PRO A 254 -7.46 -9.18 3.81
CA PRO A 254 -7.78 -10.12 4.89
C PRO A 254 -6.67 -11.15 5.13
N ASN A 255 -5.97 -11.56 4.06
CA ASN A 255 -4.92 -12.57 4.13
C ASN A 255 -3.52 -11.97 4.21
N THR A 256 -3.37 -10.71 4.66
CA THR A 256 -2.06 -10.06 4.80
C THR A 256 -1.76 -9.72 6.26
N GLU A 257 -0.65 -10.25 6.77
CA GLU A 257 -0.12 -9.93 8.08
C GLU A 257 0.84 -8.73 7.95
N TYR A 258 0.61 -7.69 8.73
CA TYR A 258 1.50 -6.53 8.83
C TYR A 258 1.98 -6.41 10.28
N ASP A 259 3.17 -5.87 10.46
CA ASP A 259 3.72 -5.50 11.76
C ASP A 259 4.25 -4.06 11.69
N VAL A 260 4.21 -3.35 12.82
CA VAL A 260 4.74 -1.99 13.00
C VAL A 260 6.01 -1.94 13.86
N ASN A 261 6.53 -3.09 14.28
CA ASN A 261 7.89 -3.25 14.81
C ASN A 261 8.96 -2.96 13.73
N PRO A 262 10.22 -2.70 14.10
CA PRO A 262 11.32 -2.66 13.13
C PRO A 262 11.34 -3.90 12.22
N LEU A 263 11.74 -3.72 10.96
CA LEU A 263 11.76 -4.78 9.95
C LEU A 263 12.51 -6.02 10.47
N HIS A 264 11.90 -7.18 10.39
CA HIS A 264 12.48 -8.44 10.86
C HIS A 264 12.06 -9.61 9.95
N GLU A 265 12.84 -10.69 10.00
CA GLU A 265 12.52 -11.94 9.33
C GLU A 265 11.30 -12.59 9.97
N ASN A 266 10.40 -13.13 9.14
CA ASN A 266 9.25 -13.87 9.63
C ASN A 266 9.67 -15.27 10.06
N VAL A 267 9.88 -15.44 11.36
CA VAL A 267 10.13 -16.73 11.96
C VAL A 267 8.79 -17.41 12.21
N VAL A 268 8.47 -18.44 11.42
CA VAL A 268 7.34 -19.33 11.73
C VAL A 268 7.78 -20.23 12.88
N GLU A 269 7.40 -19.87 14.11
CA GLU A 269 7.59 -20.77 15.24
C GLU A 269 6.68 -21.99 15.05
N SER A 270 7.26 -23.19 15.00
CA SER A 270 6.49 -24.43 14.91
C SER A 270 5.58 -24.55 16.13
N THR A 271 4.27 -24.57 15.91
CA THR A 271 3.28 -24.89 16.94
C THR A 271 3.61 -26.27 17.50
N LYS A 272 4.07 -26.33 18.76
CA LYS A 272 4.20 -27.60 19.48
C LYS A 272 2.79 -28.09 19.80
N PHE A 273 2.29 -29.04 19.03
CA PHE A 273 1.11 -29.79 19.43
C PHE A 273 1.51 -30.72 20.57
N GLU A 274 1.20 -30.32 21.81
CA GLU A 274 1.22 -31.27 22.91
C GLU A 274 0.17 -32.33 22.65
N ARG A 275 0.61 -33.59 22.51
CA ARG A 275 -0.28 -34.74 22.51
C ARG A 275 -0.97 -34.72 23.87
N LYS A 276 -2.27 -34.38 23.90
CA LYS A 276 -3.10 -34.70 25.06
C LYS A 276 -3.05 -36.23 25.20
N GLU A 277 -2.58 -36.70 26.35
CA GLU A 277 -2.80 -38.09 26.74
C GLU A 277 -4.29 -38.36 26.61
N GLU A 278 -4.64 -39.52 26.03
CA GLU A 278 -6.02 -39.99 25.96
C GLU A 278 -6.53 -40.11 27.40
N ASP A 279 -7.32 -39.15 27.84
CA ASP A 279 -8.22 -39.36 28.98
C ASP A 279 -9.11 -40.53 28.59
N ASP A 280 -9.02 -41.62 29.36
CA ASP A 280 -9.85 -42.82 29.26
C ASP A 280 -11.33 -42.42 29.08
N LEU A 281 -11.79 -42.44 27.83
CA LEU A 281 -13.21 -42.26 27.54
C LEU A 281 -13.96 -43.43 28.19
N PRO A 282 -14.97 -43.17 29.05
CA PRO A 282 -15.80 -44.25 29.57
C PRO A 282 -16.47 -44.97 28.40
N PRO A 283 -16.65 -46.30 28.47
CA PRO A 283 -17.10 -47.10 27.35
C PRO A 283 -18.42 -46.54 26.81
N SER A 284 -18.41 -46.13 25.55
CA SER A 284 -19.58 -45.67 24.83
C SER A 284 -20.55 -46.84 24.69
N ASN A 285 -21.75 -46.74 25.30
CA ASN A 285 -22.86 -47.61 24.94
C ASN A 285 -23.19 -47.36 23.47
N ASN A 286 -22.75 -48.27 22.60
CA ASN A 286 -23.01 -48.21 21.18
C ASN A 286 -24.52 -48.46 20.96
N PRO A 287 -25.28 -47.51 20.37
CA PRO A 287 -26.73 -47.66 20.19
C PRO A 287 -27.13 -48.82 19.26
N TRP A 288 -26.15 -49.46 18.60
CA TRP A 288 -26.35 -50.56 17.66
C TRP A 288 -26.25 -51.95 18.29
N ASP A 289 -25.86 -52.07 19.56
CA ASP A 289 -25.77 -53.36 20.26
C ASP A 289 -27.14 -53.91 20.70
N GLN A 290 -28.23 -53.16 20.52
CA GLN A 290 -29.59 -53.58 20.88
C GLN A 290 -30.33 -54.35 19.77
N PHE A 291 -29.71 -54.60 18.62
CA PHE A 291 -30.34 -55.29 17.49
C PHE A 291 -29.86 -56.73 17.22
N GLN A 292 -29.09 -57.34 18.13
CA GLN A 292 -28.58 -58.71 17.94
C GLN A 292 -29.33 -59.83 18.69
N ASN A 293 -30.48 -59.57 19.31
CA ASN A 293 -31.34 -60.63 19.85
C ASN A 293 -32.81 -60.42 19.48
N ASN A 294 -33.19 -60.95 18.31
CA ASN A 294 -34.51 -61.54 18.02
C ASN A 294 -34.45 -62.36 16.72
#